data_AF-A0A7K4AS98-F1
#
_entry.id   AF-A0A7K4AS98-F1
#
_cell.length_a   1.000
_cell.length_b   1.000
_cell.length_c   1.000
_cell.angle_alpha   90.00
_cell.angle_beta   90.00
_cell.angle_gamma   90.00
#
_symmetry.space_group_name_H-M   'P 1'
#
loop_
_entity.id
_entity.type
_entity.pdbx_description
1 polymer ?
#
loop_
_entity_poly.entity_id
_entity_poly.type
_entity_poly.pdbx_seq_one_letter_code
_entity_poly.pdbx_strand_id
1 'polypeptide(L)' 'MSFHEIDDVLWESIEQHLPPQKPHTGRPSSDLRKLMNGILYVVTTGCTWQDVPRKYGS' A
#
# COMPACT_ATOMS: atom_id res chain seq x y z
N MET A 1 5.89 1.26 -18.28
CA MET A 1 5.33 0.03 -17.69
C MET A 1 3.92 0.33 -17.25
N SER A 2 2.97 -0.57 -17.50
CA SER A 2 1.59 -0.41 -17.00
C SER A 2 1.56 -0.73 -15.51
N PHE A 3 0.98 0.16 -14.71
CA PHE A 3 0.74 -0.12 -13.30
C PHE A 3 -0.48 -1.02 -13.13
N HIS A 4 -0.37 -2.03 -12.27
CA HIS A 4 -1.46 -2.91 -11.86
C HIS A 4 -1.49 -2.99 -10.33
N GLU A 5 -2.69 -2.92 -9.75
CA GLU A 5 -2.87 -3.08 -8.32
C GLU A 5 -2.64 -4.54 -7.90
N ILE A 6 -2.29 -4.72 -6.63
CA ILE A 6 -2.09 -6.03 -6.02
C ILE A 6 -3.42 -6.79 -5.99
N ASP A 7 -3.44 -7.95 -6.66
CA ASP A 7 -4.57 -8.87 -6.63
C ASP A 7 -4.74 -9.53 -5.24
N ASP A 8 -5.88 -10.17 -5.02
CA ASP A 8 -6.19 -10.75 -3.71
C ASP A 8 -5.25 -11.92 -3.37
N VAL A 9 -4.86 -12.72 -4.35
CA VAL A 9 -4.00 -13.90 -4.15
C VAL A 9 -2.59 -13.48 -3.71
N LEU A 10 -2.02 -12.48 -4.37
CA LEU A 10 -0.74 -11.89 -4.04
C LEU A 10 -0.82 -11.16 -2.70
N TRP A 11 -1.93 -10.47 -2.43
CA TRP A 11 -2.15 -9.83 -1.14
C TRP A 11 -2.11 -10.85 0.01
N GLU A 12 -2.85 -11.95 -0.10
CA GLU A 12 -2.85 -13.03 0.91
C GLU A 12 -1.46 -13.59 1.17
N SER A 13 -0.65 -13.75 0.11
CA SER A 13 0.73 -14.21 0.26
C SER A 13 1.63 -13.18 0.96
N ILE A 14 1.45 -11.89 0.71
CA ILE A 14 2.32 -10.85 1.29
C ILE A 14 1.90 -10.53 2.71
N GLU A 15 0.59 -10.47 3.00
CA GLU A 15 0.05 -10.11 4.31
C GLU A 15 0.61 -10.98 5.43
N GLN A 16 0.86 -12.26 5.17
CA GLN A 16 1.48 -13.19 6.11
C GLN A 16 2.91 -12.82 6.55
N HIS A 17 3.61 -12.02 5.75
CA HIS A 17 4.97 -11.57 6.03
C HIS A 17 5.03 -10.18 6.64
N LEU A 18 3.90 -9.48 6.71
CA LEU A 18 3.84 -8.14 7.25
C LEU A 18 3.77 -8.18 8.79
N PRO A 19 4.37 -7.20 9.47
CA PRO A 19 4.28 -7.13 10.92
C PRO A 19 2.81 -6.98 11.34
N PRO A 20 2.41 -7.56 12.49
CA PRO A 20 1.04 -7.42 12.99
C PRO A 20 0.72 -5.94 13.17
N GLN A 21 -0.49 -5.53 12.74
CA GLN A 21 -0.93 -4.16 12.97
C GLN A 21 -0.91 -3.87 14.46
N LYS A 22 -0.28 -2.75 14.83
CA LYS A 22 -0.23 -2.31 16.23
C LYS A 22 -1.67 -2.12 16.74
N PRO A 23 -1.93 -2.46 18.01
CA PRO A 23 -3.22 -2.17 18.62
C PRO A 23 -3.54 -0.68 18.49
N HIS A 24 -4.82 -0.35 18.45
CA HIS A 24 -5.34 1.00 18.20
C HIS A 24 -5.02 1.96 19.36
N THR A 25 -3.76 2.38 19.45
CA THR A 25 -3.30 3.38 20.40
C THR A 25 -2.91 4.63 19.62
N GLY A 26 -3.73 5.68 19.69
CA GLY A 26 -3.50 6.94 18.97
C GLY A 26 -4.10 6.95 17.56
N ARG A 27 -3.33 7.41 16.55
CA ARG A 27 -3.83 7.52 15.17
C ARG A 27 -4.14 6.11 14.63
N PRO A 28 -5.31 5.89 14.01
CA PRO A 28 -5.64 4.62 13.39
C PRO A 28 -4.56 4.18 12.39
N SER A 29 -4.19 2.89 12.40
CA SER A 29 -3.32 2.34 11.37
C SER A 29 -3.96 2.52 9.99
N SER A 30 -3.17 2.92 9.01
CA SER A 30 -3.62 2.95 7.62
C SER A 30 -3.78 1.53 7.09
N ASP A 31 -4.68 1.37 6.13
CA ASP A 31 -4.85 0.12 5.39
C ASP A 31 -3.53 -0.23 4.68
N LEU A 32 -2.96 -1.37 5.06
CA LEU A 32 -1.65 -1.80 4.63
C LEU A 32 -1.63 -2.17 3.14
N ARG A 33 -2.77 -2.62 2.60
CA ARG A 33 -2.93 -2.91 1.17
C ARG A 33 -2.89 -1.63 0.35
N LYS A 34 -3.54 -0.58 0.84
CA LYS A 34 -3.47 0.75 0.19
C LYS A 34 -2.05 1.31 0.22
N LEU A 35 -1.35 1.15 1.34
CA LEU A 35 0.05 1.58 1.46
C LEU A 35 0.95 0.85 0.46
N MET A 36 0.84 -0.48 0.38
CA MET A 36 1.62 -1.28 -0.58
C MET A 36 1.32 -0.92 -2.03
N ASN A 37 0.05 -0.73 -2.38
CA ASN A 37 -0.32 -0.26 -3.72
C ASN A 37 0.27 1.11 -4.04
N GLY A 38 0.31 2.03 -3.06
CA GLY A 38 0.95 3.34 -3.21
C GLY A 38 2.47 3.23 -3.45
N ILE A 39 3.16 2.38 -2.68
CA ILE A 39 4.60 2.10 -2.88
C ILE A 39 4.84 1.53 -4.29
N LEU A 40 4.05 0.53 -4.69
CA LEU A 40 4.17 -0.10 -6.00
C LEU A 40 3.92 0.91 -7.12
N TYR A 41 2.97 1.83 -6.94
CA TYR A 41 2.70 2.90 -7.90
C TYR A 41 3.92 3.80 -8.10
N VAL A 42 4.55 4.27 -7.02
CA VAL A 42 5.78 5.10 -7.08
C VAL A 42 6.90 4.35 -7.79
N VAL A 43 7.15 3.10 -7.41
CA VAL A 43 8.23 2.28 -8.01
C VAL A 43 7.98 1.99 -9.49
N THR A 44 6.72 1.77 -9.89
CA THR A 44 6.36 1.43 -11.27
C THR A 44 6.32 2.65 -12.19
N THR A 45 5.80 3.78 -11.70
CA THR A 45 5.62 5.00 -12.49
C THR A 45 6.81 5.95 -12.41
N GLY A 46 7.63 5.85 -11.36
CA GLY A 46 8.71 6.79 -11.06
C GLY A 46 8.23 8.16 -10.61
N CYS A 47 6.94 8.33 -10.29
CA CYS A 47 6.40 9.62 -9.85
C CYS A 47 6.87 9.99 -8.44
N THR A 48 6.73 11.25 -8.07
CA THR A 48 6.98 11.67 -6.68
C THR A 48 5.83 11.21 -5.77
N TRP A 49 6.07 11.16 -4.46
CA TRP A 49 5.02 10.86 -3.47
C TRP A 49 3.85 11.86 -3.50
N GLN A 50 4.10 13.09 -3.94
CA GLN A 50 3.08 14.12 -4.07
C GLN A 50 2.11 13.85 -5.23
N ASP A 51 2.56 13.12 -6.25
CA ASP A 51 1.77 12.78 -7.44
C ASP A 51 1.03 11.44 -7.30
N VAL A 52 1.22 10.74 -6.17
CA VAL A 52 0.53 9.47 -5.90
C VAL A 52 -0.97 9.73 -5.77
N PRO A 53 -1.83 8.91 -6.40
CA PRO A 53 -3.27 9.03 -6.27
C PRO A 53 -3.72 9.03 -4.80
N ARG A 54 -4.61 9.96 -4.43
CA ARG A 54 -5.21 10.07 -3.09
C ARG A 54 -5.98 8.83 -2.60
N LYS A 55 -6.18 7.82 -3.45
CA LYS A 55 -6.73 6.53 -3.02
C LYS A 55 -5.74 5.68 -2.22
N TYR A 56 -4.43 5.93 -2.38
CA TYR A 56 -3.38 5.19 -1.67
C TYR A 56 -2.83 5.92 -0.43
N GLY A 57 -3.23 7.18 -0.22
CA GLY A 57 -2.79 8.00 0.91
C GLY A 57 -3.72 9.19 1.14
N SER A 58 -3.71 9.74 2.36
CA SER A 58 -4.51 10.91 2.76
C SER A 58 -3.69 12.19 2.76
#